data_AF-I7ZEQ4-F1
#
_entry.id   AF-I7ZEQ4-F1
#
_cell.length_a   1.000
_cell.length_b   1.000
_cell.length_c   1.000
_cell.angle_alpha   90.00
_cell.angle_beta   90.00
_cell.angle_gamma   90.00
#
_symmetry.space_group_name_H-M   'P 1'
#
loop_
_entity.id
_entity.type
_entity.pdbx_description
1 polymer ?
#
loop_
_entity_poly.entity_id
_entity_poly.type
_entity_poly.pdbx_seq_one_letter_code
_entity_poly.pdbx_strand_id
1 'polypeptide(L)'
;MSAIDTPMRKPAQRGPGTGKRRSFIASRTASTWQRAAHRSLAAIAAGFLPVAAYVLAHVEITAEKPLLWALVGASLIYSAPSLAEWAEGWCRSRIKAWAFAVLLEGVMLASAIQALSLTGLMLLVIVNAAFAWRQAGENKEPHRSRVLGGDASGGASDVLPME
;
A
#
# COMPACT_ATOMS: atom_id res chain seq x y z
N MET A 1 -38.66 65.88 -1.79
CA MET A 1 -38.45 64.90 -0.70
C MET A 1 -39.38 63.73 -0.97
N SER A 2 -38.87 62.65 -1.57
CA SER A 2 -39.68 61.49 -1.98
C SER A 2 -39.32 60.31 -1.10
N ALA A 3 -40.28 59.80 -0.33
CA ALA A 3 -40.13 58.67 0.56
C ALA A 3 -40.04 57.37 -0.26
N ILE A 4 -38.96 56.62 -0.05
CA ILE A 4 -38.75 55.28 -0.61
C ILE A 4 -39.38 54.29 0.37
N ASP A 5 -40.57 53.80 0.03
CA ASP A 5 -41.29 52.79 0.79
C ASP A 5 -40.80 51.40 0.36
N THR A 6 -39.99 50.75 1.19
CA THR A 6 -39.41 49.44 0.89
C THR A 6 -40.22 48.35 1.63
N PRO A 7 -40.83 47.37 0.96
CA PRO A 7 -41.58 46.33 1.64
C PRO A 7 -40.66 45.39 2.42
N MET A 8 -40.92 45.26 3.73
CA MET A 8 -40.28 44.29 4.61
C MET A 8 -40.50 42.85 4.13
N ARG A 9 -39.42 42.20 3.69
CA ARG A 9 -39.37 40.75 3.48
C ARG A 9 -39.41 40.03 4.83
N LYS A 10 -40.43 39.20 5.05
CA LYS A 10 -40.50 38.26 6.18
C LYS A 10 -39.28 37.32 6.18
N PRO A 11 -38.62 37.09 7.32
CA PRO A 11 -37.55 36.11 7.42
C PRO A 11 -38.13 34.70 7.25
N ALA A 12 -37.53 33.94 6.33
CA ALA A 12 -37.87 32.54 6.09
C ALA A 12 -37.55 31.72 7.35
N GLN A 13 -38.56 31.09 7.94
CA GLN A 13 -38.40 30.11 9.00
C GLN A 13 -37.63 28.89 8.46
N ARG A 14 -36.40 28.69 8.92
CA ARG A 14 -35.65 27.43 8.73
C ARG A 14 -36.14 26.41 9.76
N GLY A 15 -36.80 25.36 9.27
CA GLY A 15 -37.20 24.22 10.10
C GLY A 15 -36.01 23.42 10.65
N PRO A 16 -36.19 22.67 11.76
CA PRO A 16 -35.14 21.89 12.39
C PRO A 16 -34.90 20.59 11.62
N GLY A 17 -33.93 20.60 10.70
CA GLY A 17 -33.43 19.41 10.01
C GLY A 17 -32.50 18.57 10.90
N THR A 18 -32.98 18.06 12.04
CA THR A 18 -32.21 17.25 12.98
C THR A 18 -32.59 15.78 12.86
N GLY A 19 -31.76 14.96 12.19
CA GLY A 19 -31.93 13.50 12.29
C GLY A 19 -30.98 12.66 11.43
N LYS A 20 -30.76 13.00 10.16
CA LYS A 20 -30.04 12.12 9.22
C LYS A 20 -28.52 12.33 9.09
N ARG A 21 -27.95 13.36 9.72
CA ARG A 21 -26.50 13.65 9.61
C ARG A 21 -25.61 12.85 10.58
N ARG A 22 -26.17 12.24 11.63
CA ARG A 22 -25.39 11.53 12.66
C ARG A 22 -25.01 10.09 12.28
N SER A 23 -25.77 9.42 11.41
CA SER A 23 -25.50 8.02 11.03
C SER A 23 -24.33 7.86 10.04
N PHE A 24 -23.97 8.90 9.29
CA PHE A 24 -22.84 8.87 8.35
C PHE A 24 -21.46 8.96 9.02
N ILE A 25 -21.39 9.45 10.26
CA ILE A 25 -20.11 9.56 10.99
C ILE A 25 -19.76 8.24 11.67
N ALA A 26 -20.75 7.51 12.19
CA ALA A 26 -20.56 6.23 12.87
C ALA A 26 -20.16 5.07 11.94
N SER A 27 -20.56 5.10 10.65
CA SER A 27 -20.15 4.07 9.67
C SER A 27 -18.73 4.27 9.11
N ARG A 28 -18.11 5.44 9.34
CA ARG A 28 -16.73 5.70 8.90
C ARG A 28 -15.68 5.11 9.84
N THR A 29 -15.96 5.02 11.14
CA THR A 29 -15.00 4.56 12.16
C THR A 29 -14.81 3.03 12.18
N ALA A 30 -15.84 2.23 11.95
CA ALA A 30 -15.66 0.77 11.85
C ALA A 30 -14.72 0.37 10.70
N SER A 31 -14.77 1.13 9.60
CA SER A 31 -13.93 0.89 8.42
C SER A 31 -12.46 1.29 8.61
N THR A 32 -12.13 2.21 9.54
CA THR A 32 -10.73 2.62 9.78
C THR A 32 -9.96 1.58 10.56
N TRP A 33 -10.59 0.91 11.54
CA TRP A 33 -9.95 -0.13 12.35
C TRP A 33 -9.60 -1.36 11.52
N GLN A 34 -10.49 -1.82 10.65
CA GLN A 34 -10.20 -2.94 9.75
C GLN A 34 -9.06 -2.61 8.77
N ARG A 35 -8.98 -1.37 8.27
CA ARG A 35 -7.87 -0.91 7.43
C ARG A 35 -6.55 -0.89 8.19
N ALA A 36 -6.55 -0.39 9.42
CA ALA A 36 -5.37 -0.38 10.26
C ALA A 36 -4.89 -1.81 10.56
N ALA A 37 -5.80 -2.71 10.93
CA ALA A 37 -5.48 -4.11 11.21
C ALA A 37 -4.86 -4.83 10.01
N HIS A 38 -5.41 -4.68 8.81
CA HIS A 38 -4.83 -5.29 7.60
C HIS A 38 -3.43 -4.75 7.28
N ARG A 39 -3.20 -3.44 7.45
CA ARG A 39 -1.88 -2.84 7.23
C ARG A 39 -0.86 -3.34 8.25
N SER A 40 -1.25 -3.42 9.52
CA SER A 40 -0.40 -3.98 10.58
C SER A 40 -0.04 -5.43 10.29
N LEU A 41 -1.01 -6.26 9.92
CA LEU A 41 -0.77 -7.66 9.62
C LEU A 41 0.16 -7.83 8.41
N ALA A 42 -0.05 -7.06 7.35
CA ALA A 42 0.83 -7.06 6.18
C ALA A 42 2.26 -6.65 6.53
N ALA A 43 2.43 -5.60 7.33
CA ALA A 43 3.74 -5.13 7.77
C ALA A 43 4.47 -6.16 8.65
N ILE A 44 3.76 -6.78 9.60
CA ILE A 44 4.31 -7.83 10.46
C ILE A 44 4.73 -9.04 9.62
N ALA A 45 3.87 -9.50 8.70
CA ALA A 45 4.18 -10.64 7.83
C ALA A 45 5.40 -10.36 6.94
N ALA A 46 5.48 -9.17 6.35
CA ALA A 46 6.63 -8.76 5.52
C ALA A 46 7.92 -8.64 6.35
N GLY A 47 7.85 -8.10 7.57
CA GLY A 47 9.00 -8.01 8.47
C GLY A 47 9.44 -9.36 9.06
N PHE A 48 8.54 -10.34 9.16
CA PHE A 48 8.87 -11.68 9.68
C PHE A 48 9.75 -12.50 8.72
N LEU A 49 9.57 -12.32 7.41
CA LEU A 49 10.30 -13.07 6.37
C LEU A 49 11.84 -12.99 6.52
N PRO A 50 12.46 -11.79 6.65
CA PRO A 50 13.90 -11.69 6.91
C PRO A 50 14.36 -12.36 8.21
N VAL A 51 13.54 -12.31 9.26
CA VAL A 51 13.85 -12.96 10.54
C VAL A 51 13.87 -14.48 10.38
N ALA A 52 12.86 -15.04 9.71
CA ALA A 52 12.81 -16.46 9.39
C ALA A 52 14.02 -16.88 8.54
N ALA A 53 14.39 -16.08 7.54
CA ALA A 53 15.57 -16.31 6.70
C ALA A 53 16.86 -16.38 7.53
N TYR A 54 17.05 -15.41 8.44
CA TYR A 54 18.22 -15.33 9.30
C TYR A 54 18.31 -16.53 10.26
N VAL A 55 17.20 -16.89 10.91
CA VAL A 55 17.16 -18.03 11.85
C VAL A 55 17.46 -19.33 11.12
N LEU A 56 16.83 -19.56 9.97
CA LEU A 56 17.10 -20.74 9.15
C LEU A 56 18.58 -20.80 8.75
N ALA A 57 19.13 -19.70 8.25
CA ALA A 57 20.51 -19.64 7.77
C ALA A 57 21.58 -19.84 8.87
N HIS A 58 21.37 -19.30 10.07
CA HIS A 58 22.40 -19.29 11.11
C HIS A 58 22.20 -20.37 12.19
N VAL A 59 20.98 -20.90 12.34
CA VAL A 59 20.63 -21.78 13.47
C VAL A 59 20.24 -23.18 13.00
N GLU A 60 19.47 -23.29 11.91
CA GLU A 60 18.83 -24.56 11.54
C GLU A 60 19.47 -25.26 10.34
N ILE A 61 20.14 -24.53 9.47
CA ILE A 61 20.84 -25.11 8.32
C ILE A 61 21.99 -25.98 8.80
N THR A 62 21.84 -27.26 8.56
CA THR A 62 22.88 -28.29 8.70
C THR A 62 23.08 -29.01 7.37
N ALA A 63 24.18 -29.74 7.22
CA ALA A 63 24.49 -30.48 5.99
C ALA A 63 23.39 -31.50 5.60
N GLU A 64 22.59 -31.95 6.57
CA GLU A 64 21.52 -32.93 6.39
C GLU A 64 20.20 -32.31 5.90
N LYS A 65 20.06 -30.97 5.93
CA LYS A 65 18.83 -30.26 5.56
C LYS A 65 19.07 -29.17 4.50
N PRO A 66 19.62 -29.51 3.32
CA PRO A 66 19.91 -28.51 2.28
C PRO A 66 18.64 -27.84 1.74
N LEU A 67 17.47 -28.46 1.90
CA LEU A 67 16.19 -27.92 1.44
C LEU A 67 15.80 -26.61 2.17
N LEU A 68 16.34 -26.36 3.37
CA LEU A 68 16.14 -25.10 4.08
C LEU A 68 16.74 -23.90 3.33
N TRP A 69 17.79 -24.10 2.53
CA TRP A 69 18.32 -23.04 1.67
C TRP A 69 17.32 -22.57 0.61
N ALA A 70 16.44 -23.45 0.14
CA ALA A 70 15.39 -23.05 -0.79
C ALA A 70 14.37 -22.12 -0.13
N LEU A 71 14.03 -22.35 1.15
CA LEU A 71 13.15 -21.47 1.92
C LEU A 71 13.81 -20.11 2.20
N VAL A 72 15.09 -20.10 2.56
CA VAL A 72 15.88 -18.87 2.70
C VAL A 72 15.90 -18.13 1.37
N GLY A 73 16.24 -18.79 0.27
CA GLY A 73 16.24 -18.19 -1.07
C GLY A 73 14.88 -17.60 -1.46
N ALA A 74 13.78 -18.31 -1.22
CA ALA A 74 12.43 -17.81 -1.49
C ALA A 74 12.10 -16.55 -0.67
N SER A 75 12.48 -16.52 0.61
CA SER A 75 12.26 -15.36 1.47
C SER A 75 13.06 -14.12 1.02
N LEU A 76 14.29 -14.31 0.53
CA LEU A 76 15.14 -13.24 0.01
C LEU A 76 14.63 -12.73 -1.34
N ILE A 77 14.27 -13.62 -2.26
CA ILE A 77 13.68 -13.23 -3.55
C ILE A 77 12.41 -12.40 -3.34
N TYR A 78 11.61 -12.72 -2.33
CA TYR A 78 10.43 -11.93 -1.98
C TYR A 78 10.79 -10.55 -1.38
N SER A 79 11.85 -10.48 -0.58
CA SER A 79 12.32 -9.25 0.09
C SER A 79 13.08 -8.29 -0.84
N ALA A 80 13.86 -8.81 -1.78
CA ALA A 80 14.78 -8.05 -2.62
C ALA A 80 14.12 -6.90 -3.41
N PRO A 81 12.93 -7.06 -4.05
CA PRO A 81 12.26 -5.97 -4.76
C PRO A 81 11.90 -4.80 -3.84
N SER A 82 11.38 -5.05 -2.64
CA SER A 82 11.01 -4.00 -1.67
C SER A 82 12.22 -3.14 -1.29
N LEU A 83 13.36 -3.81 -1.07
CA LEU A 83 14.61 -3.16 -0.73
C LEU A 83 15.22 -2.41 -1.91
N ALA A 84 15.15 -2.98 -3.12
CA ALA A 84 15.63 -2.35 -4.35
C ALA A 84 14.81 -1.09 -4.68
N GLU A 85 13.48 -1.13 -4.59
CA GLU A 85 12.62 0.04 -4.82
C GLU A 85 12.90 1.15 -3.79
N TRP A 86 13.09 0.79 -2.52
CA TRP A 86 13.49 1.74 -1.49
C TRP A 86 14.87 2.34 -1.80
N ALA A 87 15.82 1.53 -2.26
CA ALA A 87 17.17 1.97 -2.56
C ALA A 87 17.27 2.85 -3.82
N GLU A 88 16.40 2.62 -4.82
CA GLU A 88 16.31 3.42 -6.04
C GLU A 88 16.04 4.89 -5.72
N GLY A 89 15.28 5.17 -4.66
CA GLY A 89 14.94 6.53 -4.22
C GLY A 89 16.15 7.44 -3.92
N TRP A 90 17.25 6.87 -3.40
CA TRP A 90 18.47 7.65 -3.09
C TRP A 90 19.63 7.35 -4.06
N CYS A 91 19.68 6.16 -4.64
CA CYS A 91 20.72 5.78 -5.60
C CYS A 91 20.49 6.36 -7.00
N ARG A 92 19.24 6.75 -7.34
CA ARG A 92 18.83 7.24 -8.68
C ARG A 92 19.25 6.32 -9.84
N SER A 93 19.47 5.04 -9.55
CA SER A 93 19.95 4.04 -10.51
C SER A 93 19.46 2.65 -10.08
N ARG A 94 18.68 2.01 -10.96
CA ARG A 94 18.14 0.66 -10.73
C ARG A 94 19.23 -0.37 -10.47
N ILE A 95 20.30 -0.33 -11.25
CA ILE A 95 21.40 -1.29 -11.14
C ILE A 95 22.07 -1.18 -9.76
N LYS A 96 22.33 0.06 -9.29
CA LYS A 96 22.92 0.28 -7.97
C LYS A 96 21.99 -0.15 -6.84
N ALA A 97 20.69 0.08 -7.00
CA ALA A 97 19.69 -0.30 -6.02
C ALA A 97 19.58 -1.82 -5.85
N TRP A 98 19.54 -2.57 -6.96
CA TRP A 98 19.56 -4.03 -6.95
C TRP A 98 20.89 -4.58 -6.40
N ALA A 99 22.02 -4.00 -6.79
CA ALA A 99 23.31 -4.37 -6.23
C ALA A 99 23.37 -4.15 -4.72
N PHE A 100 22.81 -3.04 -4.22
CA PHE A 100 22.69 -2.78 -2.79
C PHE A 100 21.81 -3.82 -2.09
N ALA A 101 20.66 -4.18 -2.68
CA ALA A 101 19.77 -5.18 -2.10
C ALA A 101 20.45 -6.54 -1.96
N VAL A 102 21.08 -7.04 -3.03
CA VAL A 102 21.83 -8.30 -3.03
C VAL A 102 23.00 -8.26 -2.05
N LEU A 103 23.71 -7.13 -1.97
CA LEU A 103 24.82 -6.97 -1.04
C LEU A 103 24.34 -7.03 0.42
N LEU A 104 23.23 -6.35 0.75
CA LEU A 104 22.70 -6.34 2.11
C LEU A 104 22.19 -7.73 2.54
N GLU A 105 21.49 -8.43 1.65
CA GLU A 105 21.04 -9.81 1.86
C GLU A 105 22.23 -10.77 2.01
N GLY A 106 23.24 -10.62 1.16
CA GLY A 106 24.48 -11.40 1.23
C GLY A 106 25.23 -11.16 2.53
N VAL A 107 25.39 -9.90 2.96
CA VAL A 107 26.03 -9.57 4.25
C VAL A 107 25.23 -10.12 5.42
N MET A 108 23.90 -10.05 5.37
CA MET A 108 23.05 -10.65 6.38
C MET A 108 23.27 -12.16 6.47
N LEU A 109 23.36 -12.89 5.35
CA LEU A 109 23.51 -14.35 5.37
C LEU A 109 24.93 -14.85 5.64
N ALA A 110 25.94 -14.21 5.05
CA ALA A 110 27.29 -14.76 4.94
C ALA A 110 28.31 -14.10 5.88
N SER A 111 27.96 -13.00 6.56
CA SER A 111 28.89 -12.32 7.46
C SER A 111 29.17 -13.16 8.70
N ALA A 112 30.44 -13.50 8.93
CA ALA A 112 30.90 -14.11 10.18
C ALA A 112 30.81 -13.14 11.39
N ILE A 113 30.70 -11.83 11.12
CA ILE A 113 30.56 -10.81 12.17
C ILE A 113 29.08 -10.63 12.48
N GLN A 114 28.68 -11.01 13.69
CA GLN A 114 27.28 -10.99 14.13
C GLN A 114 26.66 -9.59 14.09
N ALA A 115 27.42 -8.54 14.44
CA ALA A 115 26.93 -7.17 14.41
C ALA A 115 26.55 -6.70 12.99
N LEU A 116 27.33 -7.09 11.98
CA LEU A 116 27.05 -6.78 10.57
C LEU A 116 25.80 -7.50 10.08
N SER A 117 25.68 -8.78 10.42
CA SER A 117 24.52 -9.59 10.03
C SER A 117 23.22 -9.08 10.68
N LEU A 118 23.25 -8.77 11.99
CA LEU A 118 22.11 -8.21 12.71
C LEU A 118 21.72 -6.81 12.19
N THR A 119 22.69 -5.99 11.81
CA THR A 119 22.41 -4.68 11.20
C THR A 119 21.72 -4.84 9.85
N GLY A 120 22.18 -5.78 9.02
CA GLY A 120 21.53 -6.16 7.77
C GLY A 120 20.09 -6.63 8.01
N LEU A 121 19.90 -7.55 8.96
CA LEU A 121 18.58 -8.06 9.34
C LEU A 121 17.64 -6.93 9.77
N MET A 122 18.08 -6.03 10.66
CA MET A 122 17.25 -4.92 11.14
C MET A 122 16.82 -3.99 10.00
N LEU A 123 17.73 -3.67 9.08
CA LEU A 123 17.39 -2.87 7.90
C LEU A 123 16.36 -3.58 7.01
N LEU A 124 16.54 -4.88 6.75
CA LEU A 124 15.58 -5.66 5.96
C LEU A 124 14.18 -5.68 6.59
N VAL A 125 14.09 -5.91 7.90
CA VAL A 125 12.81 -5.96 8.63
C VAL A 125 12.09 -4.62 8.53
N ILE A 126 12.80 -3.51 8.80
CA ILE A 126 12.22 -2.17 8.80
C ILE A 126 11.73 -1.79 7.39
N VAL A 127 12.56 -2.01 6.36
CA VAL A 127 12.22 -1.63 4.98
C VAL A 127 11.04 -2.45 4.46
N ASN A 128 11.05 -3.78 4.65
CA ASN A 128 9.96 -4.65 4.20
C ASN A 128 8.63 -4.32 4.92
N ALA A 129 8.67 -4.09 6.24
CA ALA A 129 7.48 -3.72 7.01
C ALA A 129 6.91 -2.37 6.55
N ALA A 130 7.77 -1.36 6.35
CA ALA A 130 7.36 -0.05 5.87
C ALA A 130 6.76 -0.10 4.45
N PHE A 131 7.37 -0.90 3.57
CA PHE A 131 6.89 -1.08 2.20
C PHE A 131 5.50 -1.74 2.17
N ALA A 132 5.33 -2.84 2.90
CA ALA A 132 4.05 -3.54 2.99
C ALA A 132 2.95 -2.66 3.62
N TRP A 133 3.30 -1.85 4.63
CA TRP A 133 2.38 -0.88 5.23
C TRP A 133 1.88 0.15 4.20
N ARG A 134 2.80 0.69 3.37
CA ARG A 134 2.46 1.65 2.30
C ARG A 134 1.55 1.01 1.25
N GLN A 135 1.93 -0.17 0.76
CA GLN A 135 1.20 -0.87 -0.30
C GLN A 135 -0.22 -1.30 0.13
N ALA A 136 -0.38 -1.77 1.37
CA ALA A 136 -1.69 -2.05 1.95
C ALA A 136 -2.57 -0.78 2.14
N GLY A 137 -1.98 0.41 2.01
CA GLY A 137 -2.68 1.68 2.01
C GLY A 137 -3.24 2.11 0.67
N GLU A 138 -2.55 1.78 -0.43
CA GLU A 138 -2.85 2.25 -1.80
C GLU A 138 -3.88 1.35 -2.52
N ASN A 139 -3.96 0.06 -2.19
CA ASN A 139 -4.83 -0.94 -2.85
C ASN A 139 -6.36 -0.79 -2.61
N LYS A 140 -6.87 0.39 -2.24
CA LYS A 140 -8.30 0.60 -1.89
C LYS A 140 -9.01 1.77 -2.58
N GLU A 141 -8.48 2.30 -3.68
CA GLU A 141 -9.31 3.09 -4.61
C GLU A 141 -9.83 2.21 -5.77
N PRO A 142 -10.94 1.48 -5.60
CA PRO A 142 -11.60 0.85 -6.73
C PRO A 142 -12.25 1.94 -7.58
N HIS A 143 -11.60 2.28 -8.69
CA HIS A 143 -12.21 2.44 -10.01
C HIS A 143 -13.59 3.14 -10.04
N ARG A 144 -13.75 4.31 -9.39
CA ARG A 144 -14.95 5.16 -9.53
C ARG A 144 -14.90 6.02 -10.81
N SER A 145 -14.28 5.51 -11.87
CA SER A 145 -14.05 6.21 -13.14
C SER A 145 -14.61 5.49 -14.37
N ARG A 146 -15.18 4.27 -14.23
CA ARG A 146 -15.78 3.55 -15.37
C ARG A 146 -17.30 3.68 -15.52
N VAL A 147 -18.00 4.30 -14.57
CA VAL A 147 -19.49 4.35 -14.57
C VAL A 147 -20.05 5.70 -15.05
N LEU A 148 -19.20 6.67 -15.43
CA LEU A 148 -19.67 7.98 -15.92
C LEU A 148 -19.24 8.31 -17.37
N GLY A 149 -18.66 7.35 -18.10
CA GLY A 149 -18.06 7.59 -19.42
C GLY A 149 -18.64 6.81 -20.59
N GLY A 150 -19.68 6.00 -20.39
CA GLY A 150 -20.22 5.15 -21.45
C GLY A 150 -21.73 5.15 -21.40
N ASP A 151 -22.36 6.18 -21.98
CA ASP A 151 -23.74 6.19 -22.47
C ASP A 151 -23.99 7.51 -23.24
N ALA A 152 -23.37 7.67 -24.42
CA ALA A 152 -23.71 8.77 -25.35
C ALA A 152 -23.30 8.50 -26.81
N SER A 153 -23.31 7.24 -27.27
CA SER A 153 -23.13 6.92 -28.70
C SER A 153 -24.01 5.76 -29.14
N GLY A 154 -25.31 5.91 -28.90
CA GLY A 154 -26.33 5.04 -29.48
C GLY A 154 -27.12 5.78 -30.56
N GLY A 155 -26.98 5.34 -31.80
CA GLY A 155 -28.09 5.31 -32.77
C GLY A 155 -28.31 6.57 -33.62
N ALA A 156 -27.64 6.64 -34.78
CA ALA A 156 -28.18 7.26 -35.97
C ALA A 156 -27.67 6.50 -37.21
N SER A 157 -28.22 5.30 -37.39
CA SER A 157 -28.17 4.58 -38.66
C SER A 157 -29.25 5.17 -39.58
N ASP A 158 -28.92 6.24 -40.29
CA ASP A 158 -29.72 6.75 -41.40
C ASP A 158 -29.33 6.04 -42.70
N VAL A 159 -30.22 5.11 -43.04
CA VAL A 159 -30.71 4.73 -44.36
C VAL A 159 -30.12 5.52 -45.55
N LEU A 160 -29.44 4.81 -46.46
CA LEU A 160 -29.35 5.19 -47.86
C LEU A 160 -30.11 4.15 -48.70
N PRO A 161 -31.12 4.55 -49.49
CA PRO A 161 -31.70 3.67 -50.50
C PRO A 161 -30.73 3.52 -51.67
N MET A 162 -30.61 2.30 -52.16
CA MET A 162 -29.94 1.95 -53.40
C MET A 162 -30.86 2.28 -54.56
N GLU A 163 -30.43 3.20 -55.44
CA GLU A 163 -30.74 3.20 -56.88
C GLU A 163 -29.47 3.59 -57.65
#